data_AF-A0A388QJD3-F1
#
_entry.id   AF-A0A388QJD3-F1
#
_cell.length_a   1.000
_cell.length_b   1.000
_cell.length_c   1.000
_cell.angle_alpha   90.00
_cell.angle_beta   90.00
_cell.angle_gamma   90.00
#
_symmetry.space_group_name_H-M   'P 1'
#
loop_
_entity.id
_entity.type
_entity.pdbx_description
1 polymer ?
#
loop_
_entity_poly.entity_id
_entity_poly.type
_entity_poly.pdbx_seq_one_letter_code
_entity_poly.pdbx_strand_id
1 'polypeptide(L)'
;MFKKMHATEYYKKFVQTQGLSIATKSLKYLQKNYDLVILEGAGSPAEINLEKYDIANMKMAEISNSSVLLITDIDRGGSFASIVGTMSLLDKRYQKLIKGFVINKFRGDINILKPGFKKIKEITKRSVLGVIPMIDIDLPEEDSLSGKAKNITWNKKNLDKIENEIDKISKLVNSNLNIAEIERMIS
;
A
#
# COMPACT_ATOMS: atom_id res chain seq x y z
N MET A 1 22.11 -15.88 -10.82
CA MET A 1 22.20 -16.52 -9.49
C MET A 1 22.61 -15.46 -8.48
N PHE A 2 21.66 -14.72 -7.90
CA PHE A 2 21.97 -13.73 -6.86
C PHE A 2 22.27 -14.48 -5.57
N LYS A 3 23.57 -14.64 -5.28
CA LYS A 3 24.11 -15.16 -4.02
C LYS A 3 23.52 -14.32 -2.88
N LYS A 4 23.14 -14.94 -1.74
CA LYS A 4 22.65 -14.23 -0.54
C LYS A 4 23.60 -13.08 -0.20
N MET A 5 23.27 -11.87 -0.61
CA MET A 5 23.97 -10.66 -0.22
C MET A 5 23.52 -10.30 1.20
N HIS A 6 24.46 -9.93 2.07
CA HIS A 6 24.09 -9.34 3.35
C HIS A 6 23.27 -8.06 3.09
N ALA A 7 22.23 -7.80 3.88
CA ALA A 7 21.28 -6.69 3.67
C ALA A 7 22.00 -5.34 3.46
N THR A 8 23.06 -5.09 4.23
CA THR A 8 23.91 -3.90 4.12
C THR A 8 24.62 -3.78 2.77
N GLU A 9 25.04 -4.89 2.18
CA GLU A 9 25.70 -4.94 0.88
C GLU A 9 24.70 -4.74 -0.26
N TYR A 10 23.48 -5.30 -0.15
CA TYR A 10 22.39 -5.06 -1.11
C TYR A 10 22.03 -3.56 -1.18
N TYR A 11 21.80 -2.95 -0.02
CA TYR A 11 21.41 -1.54 0.05
C TYR A 11 22.51 -0.59 -0.47
N LYS A 12 23.77 -0.83 -0.12
CA LYS A 12 24.88 0.04 -0.55
C LYS A 12 25.32 -0.21 -1.99
N LYS A 13 25.43 -1.48 -2.41
CA LYS A 13 26.04 -1.81 -3.72
C LYS A 13 25.04 -1.94 -4.85
N PHE A 14 23.77 -2.23 -4.58
CA PHE A 14 22.76 -2.40 -5.63
C PHE A 14 21.76 -1.25 -5.65
N VAL A 15 21.08 -0.97 -4.54
CA VAL A 15 19.98 0.01 -4.52
C VAL A 15 20.44 1.41 -4.94
N GLN A 16 21.54 1.89 -4.35
CA GLN A 16 22.06 3.24 -4.63
C GLN A 16 22.79 3.36 -5.98
N THR A 17 23.27 2.25 -6.55
CA THR A 17 24.08 2.28 -7.77
C THR A 17 23.25 2.00 -9.02
N GLN A 18 22.29 1.07 -8.95
CA GLN A 18 21.57 0.54 -10.11
C GLN A 18 20.06 0.44 -9.85
N GLY A 19 19.65 -0.01 -8.66
CA GLY A 19 18.25 -0.31 -8.33
C GLY A 19 17.32 0.87 -8.59
N LEU A 20 17.66 2.06 -8.08
CA LEU A 20 16.86 3.27 -8.29
C LEU A 20 16.75 3.66 -9.76
N SER A 21 17.84 3.53 -10.52
CA SER A 21 17.87 3.85 -11.95
C SER A 21 16.98 2.90 -12.75
N ILE A 22 17.03 1.60 -12.44
CA ILE A 22 16.18 0.59 -13.07
C ILE A 22 14.71 0.84 -12.72
N ALA A 23 14.38 1.02 -11.44
CA ALA A 23 13.01 1.30 -11.00
C ALA A 23 12.45 2.56 -11.66
N THR A 24 13.23 3.63 -11.74
CA THR A 24 12.82 4.88 -12.40
C THR A 24 12.63 4.71 -13.91
N LYS A 25 13.46 3.91 -14.59
CA LYS A 25 13.29 3.59 -16.02
C LYS A 25 12.01 2.79 -16.24
N SER A 26 11.74 1.78 -15.41
CA SER A 26 10.51 0.99 -15.47
C SER A 26 9.29 1.86 -15.22
N LEU A 27 9.31 2.73 -14.20
CA LEU A 27 8.25 3.68 -13.93
C LEU A 27 7.97 4.56 -15.16
N LYS A 28 8.99 5.18 -15.75
CA LYS A 28 8.83 6.04 -16.93
C LYS A 28 8.27 5.28 -18.13
N TYR A 29 8.68 4.03 -18.31
CA TYR A 29 8.10 3.17 -19.33
C TYR A 29 6.61 2.94 -19.07
N LEU A 30 6.22 2.60 -17.84
CA LEU A 30 4.81 2.39 -17.50
C LEU A 30 3.98 3.66 -17.67
N GLN A 31 4.47 4.79 -17.16
CA GLN A 31 3.81 6.10 -17.30
C GLN A 31 3.62 6.54 -18.75
N LYS A 32 4.49 6.09 -19.67
CA LYS A 32 4.37 6.39 -21.10
C LYS A 32 3.32 5.51 -21.80
N ASN A 33 3.08 4.30 -21.31
CA ASN A 33 2.31 3.27 -22.02
C ASN A 33 0.97 2.94 -21.37
N TYR A 34 0.68 3.48 -20.18
CA TYR A 34 -0.56 3.20 -19.44
C TYR A 34 -1.13 4.47 -18.82
N ASP A 35 -2.45 4.57 -18.81
CA ASP A 35 -3.17 5.73 -18.26
C ASP A 35 -3.11 5.81 -16.74
N LEU A 36 -3.01 4.66 -16.07
CA LEU A 36 -2.93 4.52 -14.62
C LEU A 36 -1.78 3.60 -14.24
N VAL A 37 -0.90 4.10 -13.35
CA VAL A 37 0.17 3.33 -12.74
C VAL A 37 -0.02 3.35 -11.23
N ILE A 38 -0.22 2.17 -10.65
CA ILE A 38 -0.33 1.98 -9.19
C ILE A 38 1.03 1.53 -8.68
N LEU A 39 1.55 2.24 -7.68
CA LEU A 39 2.78 1.87 -6.98
C LEU A 39 2.42 1.25 -5.63
N GLU A 40 2.66 -0.04 -5.51
CA GLU A 40 2.56 -0.73 -4.23
C GLU A 40 3.89 -0.63 -3.47
N GLY A 41 3.82 -0.15 -2.23
CA GLY A 41 4.98 -0.10 -1.34
C GLY A 41 5.35 -1.46 -0.78
N ALA A 42 6.55 -1.58 -0.21
CA ALA A 42 6.99 -2.79 0.47
C ALA A 42 7.16 -2.52 1.96
N GLY A 43 6.35 -3.18 2.79
CA GLY A 43 6.39 -3.02 4.24
C GLY A 43 5.96 -1.62 4.71
N SER A 44 6.66 -1.08 5.71
CA SER A 44 6.37 0.24 6.26
C SER A 44 7.14 1.33 5.51
N PRO A 45 6.53 2.47 5.17
CA PRO A 45 7.24 3.62 4.60
C PRO A 45 8.10 4.36 5.64
N ALA A 46 8.04 3.98 6.92
CA ALA A 46 8.74 4.63 8.04
C ALA A 46 9.86 3.75 8.62
N GLU A 47 10.57 2.99 7.77
CA GLU A 47 11.81 2.30 8.14
C GLU A 47 12.97 3.31 8.26
N ILE A 48 12.95 4.11 9.33
CA ILE A 48 13.84 5.28 9.52
C ILE A 48 15.35 4.93 9.42
N ASN A 49 15.72 3.70 9.78
CA ASN A 49 17.08 3.18 9.68
C ASN A 49 17.50 2.83 8.24
N LEU A 50 16.54 2.68 7.32
CA LEU A 50 16.74 2.29 5.93
C LEU A 50 16.23 3.34 4.92
N GLU A 51 15.73 4.49 5.37
CA GLU A 51 15.10 5.51 4.52
C GLU A 51 15.93 5.87 3.28
N LYS A 52 17.25 6.01 3.41
CA LYS A 52 18.19 6.33 2.31
C LYS A 52 18.28 5.24 1.23
N TYR A 53 17.76 4.07 1.53
CA TYR A 53 17.79 2.87 0.71
C TYR A 53 16.37 2.36 0.38
N ASP A 54 15.34 2.99 0.93
CA ASP A 54 13.95 2.63 0.65
C ASP A 54 13.51 3.27 -0.67
N ILE A 55 13.68 2.49 -1.74
CA ILE A 55 13.21 2.82 -3.08
C ILE A 55 11.87 2.15 -3.40
N ALA A 56 11.24 1.48 -2.45
CA ALA A 56 9.94 0.84 -2.66
C ALA A 56 8.78 1.75 -2.24
N ASN A 57 9.01 2.62 -1.25
CA ASN A 57 7.96 3.45 -0.67
C ASN A 57 8.09 4.94 -1.09
N MET A 58 8.33 5.83 -0.12
CA MET A 58 8.16 7.28 -0.29
C MET A 58 9.14 7.90 -1.27
N LYS A 59 10.32 7.31 -1.46
CA LYS A 59 11.29 7.83 -2.44
C LYS A 59 10.76 7.71 -3.86
N MET A 60 10.12 6.60 -4.20
CA MET A 60 9.50 6.44 -5.51
C MET A 60 8.25 7.29 -5.67
N ALA A 61 7.43 7.41 -4.62
CA ALA A 61 6.28 8.31 -4.63
C ALA A 61 6.70 9.77 -4.87
N GLU A 62 7.83 10.21 -4.30
CA GLU A 62 8.40 11.54 -4.57
C GLU A 62 8.87 11.67 -6.03
N ILE A 63 9.58 10.67 -6.56
CA ILE A 63 10.09 10.68 -7.95
C ILE A 63 8.94 10.72 -8.95
N SER A 64 7.84 10.00 -8.69
CA SER A 64 6.64 10.00 -9.53
C SER A 64 5.67 11.14 -9.24
N ASN A 65 5.92 11.93 -8.18
CA ASN A 65 4.98 12.90 -7.63
C ASN A 65 3.59 12.30 -7.36
N SER A 66 3.55 11.04 -6.90
CA SER A 66 2.30 10.32 -6.67
C SER A 66 1.64 10.68 -5.34
N SER A 67 0.31 10.77 -5.36
CA SER A 67 -0.50 10.72 -4.16
C SER A 67 -0.36 9.36 -3.47
N VAL A 68 -0.25 9.35 -2.14
CA VAL A 68 -0.06 8.12 -1.34
C VAL A 68 -1.26 7.89 -0.43
N LEU A 69 -1.75 6.65 -0.41
CA LEU A 69 -2.69 6.15 0.60
C LEU A 69 -1.95 5.25 1.57
N LEU A 70 -2.12 5.48 2.86
CA LEU A 70 -1.58 4.60 3.90
C LEU A 70 -2.67 3.64 4.39
N ILE A 71 -2.42 2.35 4.25
CA ILE A 71 -3.35 1.30 4.67
C ILE A 71 -2.84 0.68 5.97
N THR A 72 -3.71 0.56 6.97
CA THR A 72 -3.37 -0.05 8.27
C THR A 72 -4.25 -1.25 8.56
N ASP A 73 -3.67 -2.31 9.12
CA ASP A 73 -4.39 -3.51 9.57
C ASP A 73 -4.89 -3.29 11.00
N ILE A 74 -6.21 -3.21 11.19
CA ILE A 74 -6.80 -3.01 12.53
C ILE A 74 -6.95 -4.30 13.32
N ASP A 75 -6.96 -5.46 12.66
CA ASP A 75 -7.15 -6.77 13.30
C ASP A 75 -5.99 -7.08 14.26
N ARG A 76 -4.78 -6.59 13.93
CA ARG A 76 -3.59 -6.69 14.79
C ARG A 76 -3.56 -5.72 15.97
N GLY A 77 -4.53 -4.79 16.05
CA GLY A 77 -4.56 -3.72 17.03
C GLY A 77 -3.55 -2.61 16.76
N GLY A 78 -3.70 -1.48 17.47
CA GLY A 78 -2.75 -0.35 17.39
C GLY A 78 -2.78 0.45 16.08
N SER A 79 -3.76 0.25 15.20
CA SER A 79 -3.83 0.90 13.87
C SER A 79 -3.72 2.43 13.91
N PHE A 80 -4.42 3.08 14.84
CA PHE A 80 -4.34 4.53 15.02
C PHE A 80 -2.96 5.01 15.47
N ALA A 81 -2.34 4.28 16.41
CA ALA A 81 -0.99 4.58 16.86
C ALA A 81 0.04 4.35 15.72
N SER A 82 -0.14 3.30 14.92
CA SER A 82 0.67 3.03 13.74
C SER A 82 0.58 4.16 12.72
N ILE A 83 -0.62 4.61 12.36
CA ILE A 83 -0.82 5.76 11.47
C ILE A 83 -0.09 7.00 11.99
N VAL A 84 -0.33 7.36 13.26
CA VAL A 84 0.27 8.56 13.86
C VAL A 84 1.79 8.44 13.95
N GLY A 85 2.30 7.27 14.34
CA GLY A 85 3.72 6.97 14.41
C GLY A 85 4.39 7.10 13.04
N THR A 86 3.84 6.43 12.02
CA THR A 86 4.32 6.55 10.64
C THR A 86 4.33 8.00 10.16
N MET A 87 3.23 8.73 10.33
CA MET A 87 3.17 10.15 9.95
C MET A 87 4.20 11.01 10.68
N SER A 88 4.47 10.73 11.95
CA SER A 88 5.41 11.51 12.78
C SER A 88 6.88 11.22 12.44
N LEU A 89 7.18 10.00 11.99
CA LEU A 89 8.52 9.57 11.62
C LEU A 89 8.92 9.97 10.20
N LEU A 90 7.96 10.19 9.32
CA LEU A 90 8.22 10.61 7.94
C LEU A 90 8.67 12.07 7.86
N ASP A 91 9.61 12.35 6.95
CA ASP A 91 9.95 13.71 6.56
C ASP A 91 8.70 14.50 6.10
N LYS A 92 8.66 15.81 6.39
CA LYS A 92 7.56 16.70 5.98
C LYS A 92 7.29 16.67 4.48
N ARG A 93 8.31 16.43 3.64
CA ARG A 93 8.15 16.32 2.18
C ARG A 93 7.33 15.09 1.79
N TYR A 94 7.52 13.97 2.49
CA TYR A 94 6.78 12.73 2.29
C TYR A 94 5.37 12.79 2.89
N GLN A 95 5.21 13.42 4.07
CA GLN A 95 3.89 13.65 4.66
C GLN A 95 2.92 14.42 3.73
N LYS A 96 3.44 15.29 2.85
CA LYS A 96 2.63 16.03 1.88
C LYS A 96 2.04 15.15 0.76
N LEU A 97 2.71 14.05 0.44
CA LEU A 97 2.27 13.09 -0.58
C LEU A 97 1.14 12.21 -0.06
N ILE A 98 1.12 11.93 1.25
CA ILE A 98 0.03 11.17 1.88
C ILE A 98 -1.26 11.98 1.85
N LYS A 99 -2.30 11.42 1.23
CA LYS A 99 -3.61 12.08 1.05
C LYS A 99 -4.67 11.57 2.01
N GLY A 100 -4.51 10.36 2.53
CA GLY A 100 -5.45 9.80 3.49
C GLY A 100 -5.07 8.40 3.95
N PHE A 101 -5.93 7.84 4.79
CA PHE A 101 -5.75 6.52 5.38
C PHE A 101 -6.90 5.58 5.01
N VAL A 102 -6.59 4.31 4.86
CA VAL A 102 -7.58 3.22 4.80
C VAL A 102 -7.35 2.30 5.98
N ILE A 103 -8.43 1.94 6.67
CA ILE A 103 -8.39 0.96 7.75
C ILE A 103 -8.86 -0.37 7.16
N ASN A 104 -8.02 -1.38 7.20
CA ASN A 104 -8.31 -2.69 6.64
C ASN A 104 -8.60 -3.72 7.73
N LYS A 105 -9.36 -4.77 7.37
CA LYS A 105 -9.71 -5.92 8.21
C LYS A 105 -10.50 -5.58 9.47
N PHE A 106 -11.43 -4.62 9.39
CA PHE A 106 -12.25 -4.28 10.54
C PHE A 106 -13.38 -5.29 10.80
N ARG A 107 -13.69 -5.52 12.08
CA ARG A 107 -14.80 -6.36 12.53
C ARG A 107 -15.68 -5.56 13.49
N GLY A 108 -16.99 -5.55 13.25
CA GLY A 108 -17.98 -4.91 14.13
C GLY A 108 -18.56 -3.62 13.55
N ASP A 109 -19.11 -2.79 14.44
CA ASP A 109 -19.78 -1.54 14.06
C ASP A 109 -18.77 -0.40 13.85
N ILE A 110 -18.75 0.14 12.62
CA ILE A 110 -17.89 1.27 12.23
C ILE A 110 -18.14 2.53 13.06
N ASN A 111 -19.34 2.70 13.63
CA ASN A 111 -19.66 3.85 14.46
C ASN A 111 -18.74 3.98 15.68
N ILE A 112 -18.22 2.85 16.19
CA ILE A 112 -17.25 2.82 17.30
C ILE A 112 -15.94 3.51 16.91
N LEU A 113 -15.55 3.49 15.63
CA LEU A 113 -14.29 4.07 15.15
C LEU A 113 -14.37 5.57 14.83
N LYS A 114 -15.57 6.11 14.59
CA LYS A 114 -15.76 7.51 14.13
C LYS A 114 -15.08 8.55 15.03
N PRO A 115 -15.13 8.46 16.38
CA PRO A 115 -14.39 9.39 17.24
C PRO A 115 -12.87 9.34 17.01
N GLY A 116 -12.33 8.15 16.75
CA GLY A 116 -10.93 7.94 16.39
C GLY A 116 -10.55 8.64 15.08
N PHE A 117 -11.41 8.63 14.07
CA PHE A 117 -11.14 9.30 12.78
C PHE A 117 -10.99 10.81 12.95
N LYS A 118 -11.84 11.41 13.80
CA LYS A 118 -11.72 12.84 14.14
C LYS A 118 -10.37 13.13 14.78
N LYS A 119 -9.95 12.31 15.75
CA LYS A 119 -8.65 12.47 16.43
C LYS A 119 -7.47 12.31 15.48
N ILE A 120 -7.51 11.31 14.60
CA ILE A 120 -6.48 11.10 13.57
C ILE A 120 -6.38 12.32 12.65
N LYS A 121 -7.51 12.87 12.20
CA LYS A 121 -7.54 14.06 11.35
C LYS A 121 -7.00 15.30 12.06
N GLU A 122 -7.29 15.47 13.35
CA GLU A 122 -6.74 16.57 14.15
C GLU A 122 -5.21 16.52 14.25
N ILE A 123 -4.65 15.32 14.45
CA ILE A 123 -3.20 15.11 14.62
C ILE A 123 -2.47 15.18 13.27
N THR A 124 -2.91 14.39 12.30
CA THR A 124 -2.19 14.17 11.03
C THR A 124 -2.58 15.15 9.93
N LYS A 125 -3.69 15.88 10.11
CA LYS A 125 -4.33 16.75 9.10
C LYS A 125 -4.81 16.00 7.85
N ARG A 126 -4.91 14.66 7.91
CA ARG A 126 -5.41 13.79 6.85
C ARG A 126 -6.61 12.98 7.32
N SER A 127 -7.54 12.72 6.40
CA SER A 127 -8.77 11.98 6.70
C SER A 127 -8.56 10.47 6.58
N VAL A 128 -9.35 9.70 7.32
CA VAL A 128 -9.61 8.30 6.99
C VAL A 128 -10.62 8.29 5.85
N LEU A 129 -10.28 7.67 4.73
CA LEU A 129 -11.09 7.62 3.51
C LEU A 129 -12.10 6.48 3.51
N GLY A 130 -11.92 5.51 4.40
CA GLY A 130 -12.85 4.40 4.54
C GLY A 130 -12.29 3.25 5.37
N VAL A 131 -13.15 2.26 5.57
CA VAL A 131 -12.85 1.07 6.38
C VAL A 131 -13.25 -0.17 5.61
N ILE A 132 -12.28 -0.98 5.23
CA ILE A 132 -12.52 -2.28 4.61
C ILE A 132 -12.83 -3.30 5.72
N PRO A 133 -14.02 -3.93 5.72
CA PRO A 133 -14.33 -5.00 6.67
C PRO A 133 -13.43 -6.22 6.42
N MET A 134 -13.23 -7.03 7.45
CA MET A 134 -12.55 -8.31 7.28
C MET A 134 -13.42 -9.25 6.45
N ILE A 135 -12.91 -9.64 5.30
CA ILE A 135 -13.55 -10.55 4.37
C ILE A 135 -12.70 -11.81 4.19
N ASP A 136 -13.40 -12.90 3.93
CA ASP A 136 -12.78 -14.12 3.43
C ASP A 136 -12.68 -14.00 1.92
N ILE A 137 -11.48 -14.17 1.37
CA ILE A 137 -11.19 -14.03 -0.05
C ILE A 137 -10.51 -15.31 -0.49
N ASP A 138 -11.05 -15.94 -1.53
CA ASP A 138 -10.44 -17.14 -2.10
C ASP A 138 -9.65 -16.81 -3.38
N LEU A 139 -8.69 -15.90 -3.22
CA LEU A 139 -7.70 -15.55 -4.23
C LEU A 139 -6.38 -16.27 -3.96
N PRO A 140 -5.57 -16.52 -5.00
CA PRO A 140 -4.18 -16.93 -4.81
C PRO A 140 -3.45 -15.97 -3.87
N GLU A 141 -2.66 -16.52 -2.96
CA GLU A 141 -1.68 -15.73 -2.24
C GLU A 141 -0.60 -15.26 -3.23
N GLU A 142 -0.37 -13.96 -3.27
CA GLU A 142 0.88 -13.41 -3.79
C GLU A 142 1.98 -13.80 -2.80
N ASP A 143 3.06 -14.43 -3.29
CA ASP A 143 4.14 -15.08 -2.53
C ASP A 143 4.25 -14.61 -1.07
N SER A 144 3.53 -15.30 -0.18
CA SER A 144 3.55 -14.94 1.23
C SER A 144 4.87 -15.43 1.83
N LEU A 145 5.46 -14.63 2.72
CA LEU A 145 6.65 -15.01 3.49
C LEU A 145 6.47 -16.31 4.30
N SER A 146 5.26 -16.86 4.34
CA SER A 146 4.84 -17.99 5.18
C SER A 146 4.23 -19.18 4.44
N GLY A 147 4.05 -19.16 3.11
CA GLY A 147 3.27 -20.20 2.43
C GLY A 147 3.77 -20.52 1.02
N LYS A 148 3.78 -21.81 0.65
CA LYS A 148 3.91 -22.21 -0.76
C LYS A 148 2.72 -21.63 -1.51
N ALA A 149 2.98 -20.80 -2.52
CA ALA A 149 1.93 -20.32 -3.42
C ALA A 149 1.06 -21.51 -3.86
N LYS A 150 -0.27 -21.37 -3.73
CA LYS A 150 -1.19 -22.39 -4.25
C LYS A 150 -0.96 -22.47 -5.76
N ASN A 151 -0.51 -23.63 -6.25
CA ASN A 151 -0.41 -23.87 -7.69
C ASN A 151 -1.83 -23.85 -8.29
N ILE A 152 -2.22 -22.72 -8.86
CA ILE A 152 -3.49 -22.60 -9.57
C ILE A 152 -3.32 -23.20 -10.96
N THR A 153 -4.15 -24.19 -11.27
CA THR A 153 -4.32 -24.65 -12.65
C THR A 153 -5.11 -23.60 -13.42
N TRP A 154 -4.47 -22.94 -14.39
CA TRP A 154 -5.12 -21.96 -15.26
C TRP A 154 -6.09 -22.65 -16.23
N ASN A 155 -7.36 -22.71 -15.85
CA ASN A 155 -8.45 -23.22 -16.67
C ASN A 155 -9.67 -22.28 -16.54
N LYS A 156 -10.61 -22.39 -17.46
CA LYS A 156 -11.80 -21.53 -17.51
C LYS A 156 -12.54 -21.46 -16.18
N LYS A 157 -12.81 -22.61 -15.55
CA LYS A 157 -13.52 -22.68 -14.27
C LYS A 157 -12.81 -21.90 -13.15
N ASN A 158 -11.48 -21.98 -13.08
CA ASN A 158 -10.70 -21.27 -12.07
C ASN A 158 -10.59 -19.76 -12.37
N LEU A 159 -10.52 -19.37 -13.65
CA LEU A 159 -10.58 -17.97 -14.05
C LEU A 159 -11.93 -17.34 -13.70
N ASP A 160 -13.04 -18.01 -14.03
CA ASP A 160 -14.39 -17.55 -13.69
C ASP A 160 -14.53 -17.36 -12.15
N LYS A 161 -13.90 -18.24 -11.36
CA LYS A 161 -13.89 -18.10 -9.89
C LYS A 161 -13.11 -16.88 -9.42
N ILE A 162 -11.93 -16.64 -9.98
CA ILE A 162 -11.09 -15.47 -9.65
C ILE A 162 -11.82 -14.18 -10.02
N GLU A 163 -12.43 -14.11 -11.20
CA GLU A 163 -13.22 -12.95 -11.64
C GLU A 163 -14.36 -12.66 -10.66
N ASN A 164 -15.09 -13.68 -10.21
CA ASN A 164 -16.13 -13.52 -9.20
C ASN A 164 -15.60 -12.98 -7.86
N GLU A 165 -14.41 -13.41 -7.42
CA GLU A 165 -13.78 -12.87 -6.21
C GLU A 165 -13.34 -11.42 -6.38
N ILE A 166 -12.77 -11.06 -7.53
CA ILE A 166 -12.40 -9.68 -7.87
C ILE A 166 -13.64 -8.78 -7.88
N ASP A 167 -14.76 -9.24 -8.46
CA ASP A 167 -16.01 -8.49 -8.47
C ASP A 167 -16.57 -8.24 -7.06
N LYS A 168 -16.45 -9.22 -6.16
CA LYS A 168 -16.83 -9.06 -4.75
C LYS A 168 -15.97 -7.99 -4.08
N ILE A 169 -14.65 -8.05 -4.26
CA ILE A 169 -13.71 -7.06 -3.71
C ILE A 169 -14.03 -5.67 -4.26
N SER A 170 -14.25 -5.54 -5.56
CA SER A 170 -14.59 -4.27 -6.22
C SER A 170 -15.85 -3.64 -5.62
N LYS A 171 -16.94 -4.40 -5.49
CA LYS A 171 -18.20 -3.93 -4.86
C LYS A 171 -17.98 -3.49 -3.42
N LEU A 172 -17.14 -4.23 -2.69
CA LEU A 172 -16.85 -3.97 -1.29
C LEU A 172 -16.00 -2.71 -1.12
N VAL A 173 -14.94 -2.55 -1.91
CA VAL A 173 -14.11 -1.35 -1.93
C VAL A 173 -14.96 -0.13 -2.28
N ASN A 174 -15.80 -0.22 -3.32
CA ASN A 174 -16.68 0.87 -3.75
C ASN A 174 -17.72 1.28 -2.69
N SER A 175 -18.20 0.34 -1.87
CA SER A 175 -19.19 0.64 -0.83
C SER A 175 -18.59 1.13 0.49
N ASN A 176 -17.28 0.93 0.70
CA ASN A 176 -16.62 1.19 1.98
C ASN A 176 -15.57 2.31 1.95
N LEU A 177 -15.09 2.70 0.77
CA LEU A 177 -14.14 3.79 0.59
C LEU A 177 -14.78 4.99 -0.10
N ASN A 178 -14.27 6.19 0.19
CA ASN A 178 -14.60 7.41 -0.53
C ASN A 178 -13.89 7.42 -1.91
N ILE A 179 -14.42 6.64 -2.85
CA ILE A 179 -13.85 6.48 -4.21
C ILE A 179 -13.73 7.82 -4.92
N ALA A 180 -14.73 8.69 -4.81
CA ALA A 180 -14.70 10.02 -5.43
C ALA A 180 -13.53 10.87 -4.93
N GLU A 181 -13.11 10.72 -3.67
CA GLU A 181 -11.92 11.41 -3.16
C GLU A 181 -10.63 10.76 -3.65
N ILE A 182 -10.60 9.42 -3.78
CA ILE A 182 -9.45 8.68 -4.34
C ILE A 182 -9.25 9.01 -5.82
N GLU A 183 -10.31 9.07 -6.63
CA GLU A 183 -10.24 9.39 -8.06
C GLU A 183 -9.66 10.80 -8.31
N ARG A 184 -9.99 11.77 -7.45
CA ARG A 184 -9.39 13.13 -7.49
C ARG A 184 -7.89 13.14 -7.21
N MET A 185 -7.33 12.07 -6.66
CA MET A 185 -5.88 11.94 -6.43
C MET A 185 -5.14 11.42 -7.66
N ILE A 186 -5.88 10.84 -8.61
CA ILE A 186 -5.40 10.23 -9.85
C ILE A 186 -5.49 11.23 -11.01
N SER A 187 -6.46 12.15 -10.95
CA SER A 187 -6.68 13.25 -11.91
C SER A 187 -5.67 14.38 -11.76
#